data_AF-A0A844GCQ7-F1
#
_entry.id   AF-A0A844GCQ7-F1
#
_cell.length_a   1.000
_cell.length_b   1.000
_cell.length_c   1.000
_cell.angle_alpha   90.00
_cell.angle_beta   90.00
_cell.angle_gamma   90.00
#
_symmetry.space_group_name_H-M   'P 1'
#
loop_
_entity.id
_entity.type
_entity.pdbx_description
1 polymer ?
#
loop_
_entity_poly.entity_id
_entity_poly.type
_entity_poly.pdbx_seq_one_letter_code
_entity_poly.pdbx_strand_id
1 'polypeptide(L)'
;MNAKLGEALPTLSTEELLQQAAASPAQSPPSVQIEPTAPQTLNPVPLIEGRASITTLSQQETSIIKAFIPAARQARLLLSCHAYQDALPALQRLLNDHPRSLSPLLDVLRVHYMGRNLPEFTRHLWSFHMALGQYGQQLKERLLQLGLQLGTNPALSALALCPDRLHLEVIGREYGYIPTCDPEVEKLSLIEVVSANPEQLAYQTDALSEADHYIEYGQVDMAISTLENAIMAHPEEAQYYPPCWTCMSG
;
A
#
# COMPACT_ATOMS: atom_id res chain seq x y z
N MET A 1 -29.50 -69.75 -10.80
CA MET A 1 -29.84 -69.00 -9.59
C MET A 1 -30.01 -67.55 -10.00
N ASN A 2 -31.26 -67.08 -10.11
CA ASN A 2 -31.63 -65.74 -10.56
C ASN A 2 -32.09 -64.93 -9.33
N ALA A 3 -31.59 -63.70 -9.17
CA ALA A 3 -32.11 -62.74 -8.20
C ALA A 3 -32.57 -61.46 -8.93
N LYS A 4 -33.78 -61.03 -8.59
CA LYS A 4 -34.61 -60.01 -9.24
C LYS A 4 -34.25 -58.60 -8.77
N LEU A 5 -34.14 -57.66 -9.71
CA LEU A 5 -34.28 -56.21 -9.48
C LEU A 5 -35.78 -55.85 -9.61
N GLY A 6 -36.30 -55.15 -8.63
CA GLY A 6 -37.66 -54.59 -8.63
C GLY A 6 -37.65 -53.12 -9.04
N GLU A 7 -38.28 -52.82 -10.16
CA GLU A 7 -38.74 -51.49 -10.53
C GLU A 7 -40.20 -51.33 -10.07
N ALA A 8 -40.50 -50.25 -9.34
CA ALA A 8 -41.86 -49.82 -9.07
C ALA A 8 -41.91 -48.29 -9.06
N LEU A 9 -42.34 -47.71 -10.17
CA LEU A 9 -42.88 -46.35 -10.25
C LEU A 9 -44.38 -46.42 -9.92
N PRO A 10 -44.93 -45.54 -9.08
CA PRO A 10 -46.34 -45.18 -9.14
C PRO A 10 -46.52 -43.87 -9.91
N THR A 11 -47.30 -43.94 -10.98
CA THR A 11 -47.91 -42.84 -11.72
C THR A 11 -48.94 -42.13 -10.83
N LEU A 12 -48.76 -40.84 -10.57
CA LEU A 12 -49.80 -39.98 -9.97
C LEU A 12 -50.12 -38.82 -10.91
N SER A 13 -51.41 -38.63 -11.10
CA SER A 13 -52.06 -37.94 -12.20
C SER A 13 -52.16 -36.43 -11.97
N THR A 14 -52.02 -35.67 -13.06
CA THR A 14 -51.93 -34.20 -13.12
C THR A 14 -53.16 -33.44 -12.58
N GLU A 15 -54.26 -34.13 -12.27
CA GLU A 15 -55.48 -33.51 -11.74
C GLU A 15 -55.42 -33.22 -10.23
N GLU A 16 -54.61 -33.95 -9.44
CA GLU A 16 -54.52 -33.73 -7.99
C GLU A 16 -53.74 -32.44 -7.65
N LEU A 17 -52.80 -32.02 -8.51
CA LEU A 17 -52.02 -30.79 -8.33
C LEU A 17 -52.85 -29.50 -8.57
N LEU A 18 -53.92 -29.57 -9.36
CA LEU A 18 -54.74 -28.40 -9.69
C LEU A 18 -55.82 -28.10 -8.63
N GLN A 19 -56.24 -29.09 -7.85
CA GLN A 19 -57.24 -28.89 -6.78
C GLN A 19 -56.64 -28.39 -5.46
N GLN A 20 -55.33 -28.50 -5.26
CA GLN A 20 -54.64 -27.94 -4.09
C GLN A 20 -54.33 -26.43 -4.20
N ALA A 21 -54.42 -25.85 -5.40
CA ALA A 21 -54.17 -24.41 -5.61
C ALA A 21 -55.42 -23.53 -5.33
N ALA A 22 -56.61 -24.11 -5.21
CA ALA A 22 -57.87 -23.37 -5.13
C ALA A 22 -58.39 -23.11 -3.71
N ALA A 23 -57.66 -23.50 -2.65
CA ALA A 23 -58.15 -23.46 -1.27
C ALA A 23 -57.19 -22.78 -0.29
N SER A 24 -56.87 -21.49 -0.50
CA SER A 24 -56.51 -20.61 0.63
C SER A 24 -56.86 -19.14 0.36
N PRO A 25 -57.34 -18.39 1.38
CA PRO A 25 -58.14 -17.19 1.19
C PRO A 25 -57.34 -15.87 1.24
N ALA A 26 -57.98 -14.84 0.69
CA ALA A 26 -57.50 -13.48 0.50
C ALA A 26 -56.95 -12.79 1.76
N GLN A 27 -55.78 -12.16 1.62
CA GLN A 27 -55.30 -11.07 2.48
C GLN A 27 -54.94 -9.86 1.62
N SER A 28 -55.42 -8.69 2.04
CA SER A 28 -55.32 -7.37 1.39
C SER A 28 -53.86 -6.91 1.21
N PRO A 29 -53.55 -6.07 0.20
CA PRO A 29 -52.20 -5.56 0.01
C PRO A 29 -51.85 -4.50 1.07
N PRO A 30 -50.69 -4.56 1.72
CA PRO A 30 -50.14 -3.38 2.38
C PRO A 30 -49.53 -2.45 1.32
N SER A 31 -49.97 -1.20 1.33
CA SER A 31 -49.39 -0.10 0.57
C SER A 31 -47.89 0.01 0.83
N VAL A 32 -47.08 -0.25 -0.20
CA VAL A 32 -45.63 -0.02 -0.15
C VAL A 32 -45.39 1.48 -0.28
N GLN A 33 -45.06 2.11 0.84
CA GLN A 33 -44.48 3.45 0.85
C GLN A 33 -43.06 3.34 0.26
N ILE A 34 -42.83 3.98 -0.88
CA ILE A 34 -41.51 4.08 -1.51
C ILE A 34 -40.77 5.23 -0.82
N GLU A 35 -39.96 4.91 0.19
CA GLU A 35 -38.91 5.82 0.65
C GLU A 35 -37.69 5.70 -0.29
N PRO A 36 -37.09 6.82 -0.72
CA PRO A 36 -35.94 6.80 -1.62
C PRO A 36 -34.72 6.26 -0.86
N THR A 37 -34.35 5.01 -1.16
CA THR A 37 -33.13 4.40 -0.64
C THR A 37 -31.92 5.08 -1.26
N ALA A 38 -31.05 5.63 -0.41
CA ALA A 38 -29.75 6.18 -0.76
C ALA A 38 -28.92 5.21 -1.64
N PRO A 39 -28.01 5.71 -2.49
CA PRO A 39 -27.31 4.90 -3.49
C PRO A 39 -26.52 3.78 -2.81
N GLN A 40 -27.01 2.55 -2.97
CA GLN A 40 -26.32 1.34 -2.56
C GLN A 40 -25.06 1.22 -3.40
N THR A 41 -23.90 1.33 -2.77
CA THR A 41 -22.62 0.93 -3.36
C THR A 41 -22.76 -0.53 -3.81
N LEU A 42 -22.81 -0.74 -5.12
CA LEU A 42 -22.93 -2.05 -5.74
C LEU A 42 -21.73 -2.90 -5.33
N ASN A 43 -21.94 -3.80 -4.36
CA ASN A 43 -20.96 -4.79 -3.96
C ASN A 43 -20.92 -5.84 -5.08
N PRO A 44 -19.79 -6.02 -5.80
CA PRO A 44 -19.76 -6.91 -6.95
C PRO A 44 -19.91 -8.36 -6.48
N VAL A 45 -21.10 -8.92 -6.65
CA VAL A 45 -21.37 -10.35 -6.42
C VAL A 45 -20.80 -11.14 -7.59
N PRO A 46 -19.89 -12.11 -7.38
CA PRO A 46 -19.39 -12.94 -8.45
C PRO A 46 -20.53 -13.83 -9.00
N LEU A 47 -20.88 -13.63 -10.28
CA LEU A 47 -21.97 -14.36 -10.95
C LEU A 47 -21.63 -15.84 -11.21
N ILE A 48 -20.35 -16.19 -11.19
CA ILE A 48 -19.85 -17.53 -11.47
C ILE A 48 -18.75 -17.85 -10.46
N GLU A 49 -18.99 -18.84 -9.61
CA GLU A 49 -17.98 -19.46 -8.76
C GLU A 49 -17.57 -20.79 -9.40
N GLY A 50 -16.31 -20.89 -9.83
CA GLY A 50 -15.74 -22.14 -10.32
C GLY A 50 -15.58 -23.13 -9.18
N ARG A 51 -16.16 -24.33 -9.30
CA ARG A 51 -16.07 -25.41 -8.30
C ARG A 51 -14.80 -26.27 -8.40
N ALA A 52 -13.81 -25.85 -9.19
CA ALA A 52 -12.57 -26.59 -9.39
C ALA A 52 -11.54 -26.20 -8.32
N SER A 53 -10.96 -27.19 -7.64
CA SER A 53 -9.78 -26.98 -6.79
C SER A 53 -8.63 -26.48 -7.67
N ILE A 54 -8.05 -25.33 -7.31
CA ILE A 54 -7.00 -24.71 -8.09
C ILE A 54 -5.73 -25.57 -7.95
N THR A 55 -5.41 -26.31 -9.00
CA THR A 55 -4.23 -27.19 -9.10
C THR A 55 -2.93 -26.37 -9.22
N THR A 56 -1.78 -27.03 -9.16
CA THR A 56 -0.45 -26.43 -9.39
C THR A 56 -0.42 -25.67 -10.71
N LEU A 57 -0.12 -24.37 -10.65
CA LEU A 57 -0.06 -23.47 -11.80
C LEU A 57 1.13 -23.76 -12.72
N SER A 58 0.92 -23.65 -14.03
CA SER A 58 1.97 -23.62 -15.04
C SER A 58 2.76 -22.30 -14.99
N GLN A 59 4.01 -22.31 -15.45
CA GLN A 59 4.85 -21.11 -15.54
C GLN A 59 4.24 -20.00 -16.41
N GLN A 60 3.47 -20.37 -17.43
CA GLN A 60 2.75 -19.40 -18.27
C GLN A 60 1.58 -18.76 -17.53
N GLU A 61 0.89 -19.54 -16.69
CA GLU A 61 -0.24 -19.03 -15.90
C GLU A 61 0.27 -18.09 -14.81
N THR A 62 1.39 -18.43 -14.15
CA THR A 62 1.98 -17.55 -13.13
C THR A 62 2.47 -16.22 -13.73
N SER A 63 3.00 -16.22 -14.96
CA SER A 63 3.42 -14.98 -15.63
C SER A 63 2.23 -14.09 -16.00
N ILE A 64 1.14 -14.68 -16.50
CA ILE A 64 -0.12 -13.96 -16.79
C ILE A 64 -0.70 -13.37 -15.49
N ILE A 65 -0.76 -14.17 -14.42
CA ILE A 65 -1.26 -13.72 -13.11
C ILE A 65 -0.43 -12.55 -12.59
N LYS A 66 0.91 -12.60 -12.73
CA LYS A 66 1.81 -11.51 -12.31
C LYS A 66 1.62 -10.21 -13.11
N ALA A 67 1.20 -10.30 -14.38
CA ALA A 67 1.07 -9.16 -15.27
C ALA A 67 -0.32 -8.49 -15.20
N PHE A 68 -1.40 -9.27 -15.11
CA PHE A 68 -2.76 -8.76 -15.33
C PHE A 68 -3.61 -8.65 -14.06
N ILE A 69 -3.20 -9.27 -12.95
CA ILE A 69 -4.02 -9.33 -11.73
C ILE A 69 -3.47 -8.35 -10.68
N PRO A 70 -4.34 -7.58 -9.98
CA PRO A 70 -3.91 -6.70 -8.89
C PRO A 70 -3.28 -7.49 -7.73
N ALA A 71 -2.32 -6.88 -7.04
CA ALA A 71 -1.46 -7.55 -6.05
C ALA A 71 -2.23 -8.31 -4.96
N ALA A 72 -3.34 -7.76 -4.45
CA ALA A 72 -4.16 -8.40 -3.42
C ALA A 72 -4.78 -9.72 -3.89
N ARG A 73 -5.29 -9.75 -5.12
CA ARG A 73 -5.89 -10.95 -5.71
C ARG A 73 -4.81 -11.92 -6.20
N GLN A 74 -3.70 -11.39 -6.70
CA GLN A 74 -2.52 -12.16 -7.10
C GLN A 74 -1.99 -12.99 -5.93
N ALA A 75 -1.75 -12.37 -4.77
CA ALA A 75 -1.24 -13.07 -3.59
C ALA A 75 -2.19 -14.18 -3.13
N ARG A 76 -3.50 -13.91 -3.05
CA ARG A 76 -4.50 -14.92 -2.66
C ARG A 76 -4.52 -16.13 -3.60
N LEU A 77 -4.48 -15.89 -4.91
CA LEU A 77 -4.45 -16.96 -5.91
C LEU A 77 -3.17 -17.81 -5.75
N LEU A 78 -2.01 -17.18 -5.69
CA LEU A 78 -0.73 -17.90 -5.57
C LEU A 78 -0.63 -18.69 -4.26
N LEU A 79 -1.14 -18.14 -3.15
CA LEU A 79 -1.21 -18.85 -1.86
C LEU A 79 -2.17 -20.05 -1.92
N SER A 80 -3.31 -19.93 -2.58
CA SER A 80 -4.23 -21.07 -2.77
C SER A 80 -3.62 -22.18 -3.63
N CYS A 81 -2.72 -21.83 -4.54
CA CYS A 81 -1.98 -22.75 -5.39
C CYS A 81 -0.68 -23.28 -4.74
N HIS A 82 -0.39 -22.91 -3.49
CA HIS A 82 0.83 -23.26 -2.76
C HIS A 82 2.14 -22.77 -3.44
N ALA A 83 2.05 -21.78 -4.33
CA ALA A 83 3.19 -21.16 -5.01
C ALA A 83 3.82 -20.05 -4.14
N TYR A 84 4.38 -20.45 -3.00
CA TYR A 84 4.82 -19.52 -1.95
C TYR A 84 5.92 -18.54 -2.39
N GLN A 85 6.91 -19.02 -3.16
CA GLN A 85 8.03 -18.19 -3.62
C GLN A 85 7.56 -17.10 -4.60
N ASP A 86 6.61 -17.43 -5.48
CA ASP A 86 6.04 -16.47 -6.43
C ASP A 86 5.09 -15.46 -5.77
N ALA A 87 4.53 -15.80 -4.61
CA ALA A 87 3.63 -14.93 -3.85
C ALA A 87 4.36 -13.82 -3.09
N LEU A 88 5.63 -14.04 -2.69
CA LEU A 88 6.44 -13.06 -1.95
C LEU A 88 6.48 -11.66 -2.58
N PRO A 89 6.83 -11.48 -3.87
CA PRO A 89 6.89 -10.14 -4.46
C PRO A 89 5.53 -9.45 -4.47
N ALA A 90 4.42 -10.19 -4.62
CA ALA A 90 3.08 -9.62 -4.56
C ALA A 90 2.74 -9.16 -3.14
N LEU A 91 3.10 -9.96 -2.13
CA LEU A 91 2.89 -9.63 -0.72
C LEU A 91 3.77 -8.45 -0.25
N GLN A 92 5.02 -8.36 -0.72
CA GLN A 92 5.90 -7.23 -0.42
C GLN A 92 5.35 -5.92 -0.97
N ARG A 93 4.79 -5.92 -2.19
CA ARG A 93 4.10 -4.73 -2.72
C ARG A 93 2.92 -4.32 -1.83
N LEU A 94 2.11 -5.28 -1.38
CA LEU A 94 1.01 -5.00 -0.47
C LEU A 94 1.47 -4.45 0.89
N LEU A 95 2.60 -4.92 1.40
CA LEU A 95 3.19 -4.37 2.62
C LEU A 95 3.72 -2.94 2.42
N ASN A 96 4.26 -2.63 1.25
CA ASN A 96 4.67 -1.26 0.93
C ASN A 96 3.47 -0.31 0.84
N ASP A 97 2.38 -0.75 0.21
CA ASP A 97 1.14 0.03 0.12
C ASP A 97 0.46 0.17 1.50
N HIS A 98 0.50 -0.90 2.31
CA HIS A 98 -0.20 -1.01 3.58
C HIS A 98 0.66 -1.64 4.69
N PRO A 99 1.62 -0.89 5.27
CA PRO A 99 2.65 -1.44 6.16
C PRO A 99 2.12 -1.94 7.52
N ARG A 100 0.92 -1.51 7.92
CA ARG A 100 0.28 -1.92 9.18
C ARG A 100 -0.85 -2.94 9.00
N SER A 101 -1.10 -3.39 7.77
CA SER A 101 -2.17 -4.35 7.54
C SER A 101 -1.75 -5.76 8.00
N LEU A 102 -2.54 -6.34 8.90
CA LEU A 102 -2.19 -7.60 9.56
C LEU A 102 -2.33 -8.82 8.63
N SER A 103 -3.30 -8.80 7.71
CA SER A 103 -3.58 -9.92 6.80
C SER A 103 -2.36 -10.26 5.92
N PRO A 104 -1.80 -9.34 5.12
CA PRO A 104 -0.65 -9.68 4.29
C PRO A 104 0.60 -9.99 5.12
N LEU A 105 0.74 -9.39 6.31
CA LEU A 105 1.87 -9.65 7.18
C LEU A 105 1.84 -11.10 7.72
N LEU A 106 0.66 -11.60 8.12
CA LEU A 106 0.47 -12.99 8.51
C LEU A 106 0.69 -13.96 7.35
N ASP A 107 0.24 -13.60 6.15
CA ASP A 107 0.49 -14.39 4.94
C ASP A 107 1.99 -14.50 4.62
N VAL A 108 2.75 -13.40 4.80
CA VAL A 108 4.21 -13.39 4.64
C VAL A 108 4.90 -14.26 5.69
N LEU A 109 4.51 -14.15 6.96
CA LEU A 109 5.01 -15.03 8.03
C LEU A 109 4.76 -16.52 7.70
N ARG A 110 3.57 -16.85 7.19
CA ARG A 110 3.25 -18.22 6.75
C ARG A 110 4.15 -18.67 5.61
N VAL A 111 4.39 -17.82 4.61
CA VAL A 111 5.28 -18.11 3.49
C VAL A 111 6.71 -18.37 3.98
N HIS A 112 7.25 -17.52 4.87
CA HIS A 112 8.60 -17.72 5.42
C HIS A 112 8.71 -18.97 6.29
N TYR A 113 7.65 -19.30 7.05
CA TYR A 113 7.59 -20.54 7.81
C TYR A 113 7.63 -21.77 6.90
N MET A 114 6.86 -21.77 5.80
CA MET A 114 6.90 -22.85 4.80
C MET A 114 8.26 -22.94 4.09
N GLY A 115 8.88 -21.81 3.79
CA GLY A 115 10.22 -21.73 3.20
C GLY A 115 11.38 -22.00 4.17
N ARG A 116 11.11 -22.20 5.47
CA ARG A 116 12.12 -22.33 6.54
C ARG A 116 13.14 -21.17 6.56
N ASN A 117 12.70 -19.97 6.19
CA ASN A 117 13.55 -18.77 6.18
C ASN A 117 13.53 -18.08 7.55
N LEU A 118 14.38 -18.54 8.45
CA LEU A 118 14.47 -18.02 9.83
C LEU A 118 14.71 -16.50 9.93
N PRO A 119 15.73 -15.89 9.27
CA PRO A 119 16.05 -14.48 9.50
C PRO A 119 14.95 -13.53 9.01
N GLU A 120 14.33 -13.85 7.87
CA GLU A 120 13.20 -13.07 7.36
C GLU A 120 11.95 -13.28 8.22
N PHE A 121 11.73 -14.49 8.72
CA PHE A 121 10.65 -14.76 9.66
C PHE A 121 10.80 -13.91 10.93
N THR A 122 12.00 -13.82 11.52
CA THR A 122 12.22 -13.01 12.73
C THR A 122 12.02 -11.52 12.48
N ARG A 123 12.46 -11.01 11.33
CA ARG A 123 12.24 -9.63 10.92
C ARG A 123 10.75 -9.29 10.80
N HIS A 124 9.98 -10.13 10.10
CA HIS A 124 8.54 -9.91 9.92
C HIS A 124 7.76 -10.17 11.21
N LEU A 125 8.24 -11.06 12.08
CA LEU A 125 7.66 -11.22 13.42
C LEU A 125 7.87 -9.95 14.25
N TRP A 126 9.06 -9.35 14.23
CA TRP A 126 9.30 -8.09 14.91
C TRP A 126 8.37 -6.97 14.39
N SER A 127 8.20 -6.84 13.08
CA SER A 127 7.27 -5.84 12.50
C SER A 127 5.81 -6.15 12.86
N PHE A 128 5.43 -7.43 12.98
CA PHE A 128 4.12 -7.84 13.50
C PHE A 128 3.91 -7.37 14.94
N HIS A 129 4.89 -7.57 15.82
CA HIS A 129 4.82 -7.11 17.20
C HIS A 129 4.65 -5.59 17.28
N MET A 130 5.33 -4.83 16.42
CA MET A 130 5.15 -3.38 16.31
C MET A 130 3.77 -2.97 15.82
N ALA A 131 3.21 -3.68 14.84
CA ALA A 131 1.88 -3.38 14.30
C ALA A 131 0.75 -3.72 15.30
N LEU A 132 0.88 -4.82 16.05
CA LEU A 132 -0.15 -5.29 16.99
C LEU A 132 -0.11 -4.56 18.35
N GLY A 133 1.03 -3.98 18.74
CA GLY A 133 1.16 -3.24 19.99
C GLY A 133 0.91 -4.12 21.22
N GLN A 134 -0.13 -3.82 22.00
CA GLN A 134 -0.51 -4.60 23.20
C GLN A 134 -1.56 -5.69 22.92
N TYR A 135 -2.21 -5.64 21.75
CA TYR A 135 -3.28 -6.57 21.40
C TYR A 135 -2.72 -7.93 20.97
N GLY A 136 -3.57 -8.97 20.99
CA GLY A 136 -3.29 -10.27 20.38
C GLY A 136 -2.13 -11.08 20.96
N GLN A 137 -1.96 -11.08 22.29
CA GLN A 137 -0.88 -11.82 22.97
C GLN A 137 -0.85 -13.31 22.62
N GLN A 138 -2.01 -13.97 22.57
CA GLN A 138 -2.10 -15.38 22.18
C GLN A 138 -1.56 -15.67 20.77
N LEU A 139 -1.81 -14.76 19.81
CA LEU A 139 -1.32 -14.91 18.45
C LEU A 139 0.20 -14.71 18.38
N LYS A 140 0.73 -13.76 19.16
CA LYS A 140 2.18 -13.55 19.31
C LYS A 140 2.86 -14.77 19.89
N GLU A 141 2.34 -15.32 21.00
CA GLU A 141 2.87 -16.53 21.63
C GLU A 141 2.90 -17.69 20.64
N ARG A 142 1.80 -17.91 19.90
CA ARG A 142 1.72 -18.95 18.88
C ARG A 142 2.75 -18.75 17.77
N LEU A 143 2.88 -17.53 17.24
CA LEU A 143 3.86 -17.22 16.19
C LEU A 143 5.30 -17.37 16.70
N LEU A 144 5.54 -17.04 17.97
CA LEU A 144 6.83 -17.21 18.60
C LEU A 144 7.18 -18.68 18.78
N GLN A 145 6.23 -19.50 19.22
CA GLN A 145 6.38 -20.96 19.28
C GLN A 145 6.72 -21.55 17.90
N LEU A 146 6.05 -21.09 16.83
CA LEU A 146 6.38 -21.49 15.46
C LEU A 146 7.80 -21.07 15.06
N GLY A 147 8.24 -19.87 15.47
CA GLY A 147 9.60 -19.40 15.27
C GLY A 147 10.64 -20.26 15.98
N LEU A 148 10.41 -20.62 17.25
CA LEU A 148 11.29 -21.49 18.03
C LEU A 148 11.36 -22.92 17.45
N GLN A 149 10.29 -23.40 16.82
CA GLN A 149 10.29 -24.68 16.10
C GLN A 149 11.15 -24.66 14.83
N LEU A 150 11.30 -23.49 14.18
CA LEU A 150 12.17 -23.34 13.01
C LEU A 150 13.66 -23.33 13.39
N GLY A 151 13.99 -22.76 14.55
CA GLY A 151 15.35 -22.75 15.06
C GLY A 151 15.59 -21.69 16.14
N THR A 152 16.81 -21.67 16.65
CA THR A 152 17.23 -20.72 17.69
C THR A 152 17.80 -19.47 17.06
N ASN A 153 17.19 -18.31 17.34
CA ASN A 153 17.73 -17.00 16.96
C ASN A 153 17.72 -16.07 18.17
N PRO A 154 18.80 -15.31 18.44
CA PRO A 154 18.87 -14.42 19.60
C PRO A 154 17.77 -13.33 19.58
N ALA A 155 17.33 -12.90 18.40
CA ALA A 155 16.21 -11.97 18.27
C ALA A 155 14.88 -12.59 18.72
N LEU A 156 14.66 -13.90 18.49
CA LEU A 156 13.46 -14.59 18.96
C LEU A 156 13.44 -14.71 20.49
N SER A 157 14.58 -15.03 21.10
CA SER A 157 14.68 -15.05 22.56
C SER A 157 14.44 -13.67 23.18
N ALA A 158 14.91 -12.61 22.54
CA ALA A 158 14.65 -11.25 22.99
C ALA A 158 13.15 -10.87 22.87
N LEU A 159 12.49 -11.31 21.78
CA LEU A 159 11.04 -11.12 21.59
C LEU A 159 10.20 -11.95 22.57
N ALA A 160 10.70 -13.09 23.06
CA ALA A 160 10.00 -13.96 24.00
C ALA A 160 9.81 -13.35 25.39
N LEU A 161 10.62 -12.35 25.73
CA LEU A 161 10.52 -11.62 26.99
C LEU A 161 9.36 -10.60 27.01
N CYS A 162 8.45 -10.65 26.02
CA CYS A 162 7.32 -9.74 25.85
C CYS A 162 7.71 -8.25 26.02
N PRO A 163 8.68 -7.75 25.23
CA PRO A 163 9.18 -6.39 25.37
C PRO A 163 8.10 -5.34 25.10
N ASP A 164 8.09 -4.28 25.92
CA ASP A 164 7.34 -3.05 25.64
C ASP A 164 7.77 -2.44 24.30
N ARG A 165 6.95 -1.54 23.76
CA ARG A 165 7.22 -0.87 22.47
C ARG A 165 8.63 -0.26 22.38
N LEU A 166 9.11 0.37 23.45
CA LEU A 166 10.45 0.97 23.49
C LEU A 166 11.55 -0.10 23.39
N HIS A 167 11.38 -1.22 24.08
CA HIS A 167 12.32 -2.35 24.02
C HIS A 167 12.30 -3.02 22.64
N LEU A 168 11.12 -3.12 22.01
CA LEU A 168 11.02 -3.58 20.62
C LEU A 168 11.82 -2.67 19.66
N GLU A 169 11.83 -1.34 19.87
CA GLU A 169 12.61 -0.44 19.02
C GLU A 169 14.12 -0.64 19.20
N VAL A 170 14.58 -0.85 20.44
CA VAL A 170 15.99 -1.17 20.74
C VAL A 170 16.40 -2.47 20.04
N ILE A 171 15.60 -3.53 20.19
CA ILE A 171 15.82 -4.81 19.48
C ILE A 171 15.86 -4.58 17.97
N GLY A 172 14.91 -3.80 17.44
CA GLY A 172 14.87 -3.47 16.01
C GLY A 172 16.13 -2.75 15.50
N ARG A 173 16.78 -1.94 16.35
CA ARG A 173 18.05 -1.26 16.04
C ARG A 173 19.24 -2.21 16.16
N GLU A 174 19.31 -3.00 17.23
CA GLU A 174 20.41 -3.96 17.46
C GLU A 174 20.53 -4.98 16.34
N TYR A 175 19.39 -5.47 15.84
CA TYR A 175 19.35 -6.47 14.77
C TYR A 175 19.17 -5.86 13.35
N GLY A 176 19.15 -4.53 13.22
CA GLY A 176 19.06 -3.83 11.92
C GLY A 176 17.74 -4.03 11.16
N TYR A 177 16.63 -4.31 11.85
CA TYR A 177 15.31 -4.49 11.24
C TYR A 177 14.62 -3.18 10.90
N ILE A 178 14.89 -2.14 11.68
CA ILE A 178 14.54 -0.77 11.32
C ILE A 178 15.51 -0.38 10.21
N PRO A 179 15.05 -0.02 9.01
CA PRO A 179 15.91 0.65 8.07
C PRO A 179 16.36 1.93 8.76
N THR A 180 17.60 1.94 9.25
CA THR A 180 18.28 3.19 9.53
C THR A 180 18.18 3.93 8.22
N CYS A 181 17.46 5.06 8.20
CA CYS A 181 17.46 5.95 7.05
C CYS A 181 18.90 5.99 6.55
N ASP A 182 19.13 5.48 5.33
CA ASP A 182 20.47 5.42 4.77
C ASP A 182 21.11 6.79 5.01
N PRO A 183 22.37 6.84 5.50
CA PRO A 183 23.05 8.12 5.69
C PRO A 183 22.88 8.86 4.39
N GLU A 184 22.31 10.08 4.46
CA GLU A 184 21.92 10.88 3.32
C GLU A 184 22.89 10.62 2.17
N VAL A 185 22.46 9.82 1.19
CA VAL A 185 23.22 9.70 -0.04
C VAL A 185 23.13 11.10 -0.59
N GLU A 186 24.18 11.89 -0.38
CA GLU A 186 24.33 13.22 -0.96
C GLU A 186 23.85 13.08 -2.38
N LYS A 187 22.69 13.68 -2.69
CA LYS A 187 22.08 13.58 -4.00
C LYS A 187 23.08 14.27 -4.91
N LEU A 188 23.98 13.50 -5.52
CA LEU A 188 24.95 14.01 -6.48
C LEU A 188 24.11 14.69 -7.56
N SER A 189 24.15 16.02 -7.57
CA SER A 189 23.44 16.83 -8.54
C SER A 189 23.97 16.43 -9.90
N LEU A 190 23.11 15.81 -10.72
CA LEU A 190 23.46 15.33 -12.07
C LEU A 190 23.90 16.46 -13.01
N ILE A 191 23.72 17.70 -12.56
CA ILE A 191 24.07 18.93 -13.24
C ILE A 191 24.98 19.68 -12.28
N GLU A 192 26.24 19.85 -12.69
CA GLU A 192 27.12 20.85 -12.11
C GLU A 192 26.60 22.21 -12.59
N VAL A 193 25.81 22.88 -11.74
CA VAL A 193 25.51 24.29 -11.97
C VAL A 193 26.85 25.00 -11.81
N VAL A 194 27.48 25.34 -12.94
CA VAL A 194 28.61 26.27 -12.96
C VAL A 194 28.09 27.55 -12.34
N SER A 195 28.37 27.73 -11.05
CA SER A 195 28.10 28.96 -10.34
C SER A 195 28.60 30.10 -11.21
N ALA A 196 27.72 31.06 -11.49
CA ALA A 196 28.09 32.30 -12.13
C ALA A 196 29.40 32.83 -11.53
N ASN A 197 30.27 33.35 -12.40
CA ASN A 197 31.60 33.83 -12.07
C ASN A 197 31.55 34.66 -10.76
N PRO A 198 32.39 34.42 -9.74
CA PRO A 198 32.31 35.12 -8.45
C PRO A 198 32.37 36.65 -8.57
N GLU A 199 32.93 37.18 -9.66
CA GLU A 199 32.91 38.60 -9.99
C GLU A 199 31.50 39.12 -10.30
N GLN A 200 30.65 38.31 -10.95
CA GLN A 200 29.26 38.66 -11.30
C GLN A 200 28.36 38.71 -10.06
N LEU A 201 28.51 37.75 -9.13
CA LEU A 201 27.81 37.77 -7.84
C LEU A 201 28.22 38.98 -6.98
N ALA A 202 29.48 39.42 -7.07
CA ALA A 202 29.95 40.60 -6.34
C ALA A 202 29.27 41.88 -6.85
N TYR A 203 29.17 42.08 -8.17
CA TYR A 203 28.48 43.24 -8.76
C TYR A 203 26.96 43.23 -8.48
N GLN A 204 26.31 42.05 -8.44
CA GLN A 204 24.89 41.91 -8.11
C GLN A 204 24.59 42.22 -6.64
N THR A 205 25.44 41.74 -5.75
CA THR A 205 25.31 42.02 -4.31
C THR A 205 25.49 43.51 -4.05
N ASP A 206 26.40 44.16 -4.76
CA ASP A 206 26.63 45.60 -4.68
C ASP A 206 25.39 46.39 -5.11
N ALA A 207 24.84 46.11 -6.31
CA ALA A 207 23.66 46.81 -6.83
C ALA A 207 22.39 46.61 -5.99
N LEU A 208 22.14 45.39 -5.48
CA LEU A 208 21.03 45.12 -4.56
C LEU A 208 21.22 45.83 -3.22
N SER A 209 22.43 45.81 -2.67
CA SER A 209 22.73 46.51 -1.42
C SER A 209 22.62 48.04 -1.55
N GLU A 210 22.99 48.59 -2.71
CA GLU A 210 22.85 50.01 -3.01
C GLU A 210 21.37 50.40 -3.14
N ALA A 211 20.57 49.56 -3.80
CA ALA A 211 19.12 49.74 -3.89
C ALA A 211 18.46 49.70 -2.50
N ASP A 212 18.84 48.75 -1.64
CA ASP A 212 18.36 48.67 -0.26
C ASP A 212 18.73 49.93 0.53
N HIS A 213 19.95 50.46 0.35
CA HIS A 213 20.35 51.73 0.95
C HIS A 213 19.44 52.88 0.51
N TYR A 214 19.14 53.01 -0.78
CA TYR A 214 18.23 54.04 -1.26
C TYR A 214 16.79 53.86 -0.73
N ILE A 215 16.33 52.63 -0.54
CA ILE A 215 15.03 52.35 0.09
C ILE A 215 15.03 52.81 1.56
N GLU A 216 16.10 52.55 2.31
CA GLU A 216 16.24 52.97 3.71
C GLU A 216 16.15 54.50 3.87
N TYR A 217 16.66 55.28 2.92
CA TYR A 217 16.55 56.75 2.92
C TYR A 217 15.30 57.29 2.20
N GLY A 218 14.38 56.41 1.77
CA GLY A 218 13.14 56.79 1.09
C GLY A 218 13.34 57.32 -0.33
N GLN A 219 14.50 57.08 -0.94
CA GLN A 219 14.85 57.48 -2.31
C GLN A 219 14.47 56.39 -3.32
N VAL A 220 13.16 56.12 -3.40
CA VAL A 220 12.63 55.00 -4.20
C VAL A 220 12.99 55.12 -5.69
N ASP A 221 12.98 56.33 -6.25
CA ASP A 221 13.33 56.54 -7.67
C ASP A 221 14.80 56.17 -7.98
N MET A 222 15.71 56.36 -7.00
CA MET A 222 17.12 55.98 -7.17
C MET A 222 17.32 54.48 -7.02
N ALA A 223 16.61 53.85 -6.07
CA ALA A 223 16.60 52.39 -5.95
C ALA A 223 16.09 51.70 -7.23
N ILE A 224 15.05 52.25 -7.85
CA ILE A 224 14.52 51.73 -9.12
C ILE A 224 15.55 51.92 -10.23
N SER A 225 16.13 53.11 -10.35
CA SER A 225 17.15 53.41 -11.36
C SER A 225 18.38 52.49 -11.27
N THR A 226 18.87 52.19 -10.07
CA THR A 226 20.04 51.32 -9.90
C THR A 226 19.74 49.88 -10.30
N LEU A 227 18.55 49.38 -9.94
CA LEU A 227 18.10 48.05 -10.33
C LEU A 227 17.85 47.96 -11.85
N GLU A 228 17.24 48.96 -12.47
CA GLU A 228 17.02 49.01 -13.92
C GLU A 228 18.34 48.97 -14.68
N ASN A 229 19.33 49.75 -14.25
CA ASN A 229 20.65 49.75 -14.86
C ASN A 229 21.37 48.39 -14.71
N ALA A 230 21.24 47.74 -13.55
CA ALA A 230 21.78 46.40 -13.32
C ALA A 230 21.11 45.34 -14.22
N ILE A 231 19.78 45.41 -14.37
CA ILE A 231 19.02 44.50 -15.25
C ILE A 231 19.39 44.72 -16.72
N MET A 232 19.53 45.98 -17.15
CA MET A 232 19.92 46.32 -18.52
C MET A 232 21.34 45.84 -18.86
N ALA A 233 22.26 45.84 -17.89
CA ALA A 233 23.61 45.30 -18.06
C ALA A 233 23.62 43.77 -18.22
N HIS A 234 22.64 43.06 -17.64
CA HIS A 234 22.58 41.59 -17.61
C HIS A 234 21.16 41.06 -17.91
N PRO A 235 20.74 41.03 -19.19
CA PRO A 235 19.38 40.64 -19.57
C PRO A 235 19.06 39.14 -19.41
N GLU A 236 20.08 38.29 -19.21
CA GLU A 236 19.92 36.83 -19.06
C GLU A 236 19.30 36.44 -17.70
N GLU A 237 19.29 37.35 -16.73
CA GLU A 237 18.92 37.11 -15.33
C GLU A 237 17.60 37.77 -14.91
N ALA A 238 16.78 38.25 -15.86
CA ALA A 238 15.43 38.79 -15.61
C ALA A 238 14.49 37.82 -14.87
N GLN A 239 14.89 36.55 -14.72
CA GLN A 239 14.17 35.51 -14.00
C GLN A 239 14.32 35.60 -12.46
N TYR A 240 15.33 36.31 -11.95
CA TYR A 240 15.57 36.48 -10.51
C TYR A 240 14.93 37.72 -9.90
N TYR A 241 14.41 38.62 -10.75
CA TYR A 241 13.68 39.80 -10.31
C TYR A 241 12.17 39.52 -10.30
N PRO A 242 11.43 39.95 -9.25
CA PRO A 242 9.97 39.88 -9.29
C PRO A 242 9.47 40.69 -10.50
N PRO A 243 8.51 40.18 -11.30
CA PRO A 243 8.07 40.85 -12.50
C PRO A 243 7.55 42.24 -12.13
N CYS A 244 8.19 43.27 -12.69
CA CYS A 244 7.63 44.61 -12.71
C CYS A 244 6.29 44.53 -13.44
N TRP A 245 5.19 44.71 -12.71
CA TRP A 245 3.81 44.57 -13.20
C TRP A 245 3.48 45.46 -14.41
N THR A 246 4.37 46.38 -14.78
CA THR A 246 4.26 47.28 -15.92
C THR A 246 4.56 46.61 -17.27
N CYS A 247 5.29 45.48 -17.32
CA CYS A 247 5.62 44.82 -18.60
C CYS A 247 4.58 43.81 -19.10
N MET A 248 3.48 43.57 -18.37
CA MET A 248 2.39 42.66 -18.79
C MET A 248 1.22 43.37 -19.51
N SER A 249 1.36 44.67 -19.82
CA SER A 249 0.38 45.44 -20.57
C SER A 249 1.04 46.11 -21.79
N GLY A 250 1.47 45.29 -22.75
CA GLY A 250 1.98 45.72 -24.06
C GLY A 250 1.78 44.62 -25.08
#